data_AF-A0A915P6G8-F1
#
_entry.id   AF-A0A915P6G8-F1
#
_cell.length_a   1.000
_cell.length_b   1.000
_cell.length_c   1.000
_cell.angle_alpha   90.00
_cell.angle_beta   90.00
_cell.angle_gamma   90.00
#
_symmetry.space_group_name_H-M   'P 1'
#
loop_
_entity.id
_entity.type
_entity.pdbx_description
1 polymer ?
#
loop_
_entity_poly.entity_id
_entity_poly.type
_entity_poly.pdbx_seq_one_letter_code
_entity_poly.pdbx_strand_id
1 'polypeptide(L)'
;LSDQPLYTPNPAGTLELESIRLNELFARPTHKCLDRRTLGGYRDSFFVCFDEDMGIQNEKLENGLSINGQKITKENENFEISLYITSWTLLLPQKNNLVENLQNNVFIQYMPELEEEGHFPEDRIAAMLDNDNQIFNLAKIDLDTELLSEKRKETKVRIELLNWILRILRTKQLLIVLRPGLDNSSLEDENGNVLLLWYRFIYSLFFQWKYALLGARSNSRCGQALQKFDPRHCEWRLSFVHFEDLWSANDVPAYGAGSPLEEKLRFLRYLLSHQTLPQSSLCSYNSLNNNNNNFLPFPICQEIIKEQPLFNLFVYFRYKYFSNEELNQLENLLELTEEMAIFYPEVFKGENSIFKNKKLTFFNQGISHYLNKSMRMPLNIRDNSTNSTIYLNLNPFNDLLKEIQLFPYKRNILFFDIDGAEWDIFGVILNKTFCDKWLRSFKQICLKIRIWGMEESENWRRFYLWLLRIEECEFKKSFIYQINQSTFLIVYTRKQIVGR
;
A
#
# COMPACT_ATOMS: atom_id res chain seq x y z
N LEU A 1 18.68 -2.96 17.79
CA LEU A 1 17.58 -2.39 16.95
C LEU A 1 16.97 -3.44 16.02
N SER A 2 17.26 -4.73 16.23
CA SER A 2 16.65 -5.88 15.57
C SER A 2 15.49 -6.41 16.43
N ASP A 3 14.48 -6.99 15.78
CA ASP A 3 13.40 -7.85 16.32
C ASP A 3 11.99 -7.26 16.50
N GLN A 4 11.73 -6.01 16.13
CA GLN A 4 10.34 -5.58 15.92
C GLN A 4 9.93 -5.76 14.46
N PRO A 5 8.78 -6.38 14.15
CA PRO A 5 8.29 -6.46 12.80
C PRO A 5 8.17 -5.04 12.24
N LEU A 6 8.51 -4.87 10.96
CA LEU A 6 8.46 -3.62 10.22
C LEU A 6 7.11 -2.86 10.35
N TYR A 7 6.09 -3.58 10.83
CA TYR A 7 4.69 -3.24 10.88
C TYR A 7 4.16 -2.92 12.29
N THR A 8 5.00 -2.88 13.34
CA THR A 8 4.58 -2.44 14.68
C THR A 8 5.14 -1.08 15.02
N PRO A 9 4.34 -0.01 14.90
CA PRO A 9 4.76 1.32 15.29
C PRO A 9 5.17 1.40 16.77
N ASN A 10 6.20 2.19 17.03
CA ASN A 10 6.67 2.52 18.38
C ASN A 10 5.65 3.42 19.12
N PRO A 11 5.60 3.40 20.45
CA PRO A 11 4.82 4.38 21.22
C PRO A 11 5.29 5.81 20.90
N ALA A 12 4.34 6.75 20.81
CA ALA A 12 4.63 8.17 20.68
C ALA A 12 5.01 8.79 22.03
N GLY A 13 4.56 8.18 23.15
CA GLY A 13 5.06 8.44 24.49
C GLY A 13 4.14 9.27 25.39
N THR A 14 3.11 9.91 24.85
CA THR A 14 2.09 10.65 25.62
C THR A 14 0.71 10.50 24.97
N LEU A 15 -0.35 10.67 25.77
CA LEU A 15 -1.74 10.65 25.30
C LEU A 15 -1.99 11.70 24.20
N GLU A 16 -1.39 12.87 24.29
CA GLU A 16 -1.47 13.93 23.28
C GLU A 16 -0.91 13.46 21.92
N LEU A 17 0.31 12.94 21.92
CA LEU A 17 0.97 12.51 20.69
C LEU A 17 0.26 11.30 20.07
N GLU A 18 -0.24 10.40 20.91
CA GLU A 18 -1.04 9.25 20.50
C GLU A 18 -2.38 9.66 19.89
N SER A 19 -3.00 10.71 20.43
CA SER A 19 -4.22 11.32 19.89
C SER A 19 -4.00 11.94 18.51
N ILE A 20 -2.92 12.72 18.35
CA ILE A 20 -2.56 13.33 17.06
C ILE A 20 -2.30 12.25 16.02
N ARG A 21 -1.54 11.22 16.39
CA ARG A 21 -1.23 10.10 15.51
C ARG A 21 -2.48 9.36 15.02
N LEU A 22 -3.43 9.08 15.90
CA LEU A 22 -4.66 8.40 15.52
C LEU A 22 -5.51 9.28 14.58
N ASN A 23 -5.57 10.59 14.82
CA ASN A 23 -6.24 11.53 13.92
C ASN A 23 -5.58 11.58 12.53
N GLU A 24 -4.25 11.62 12.45
CA GLU A 24 -3.53 11.62 11.17
C GLU A 24 -3.76 10.33 10.38
N LEU A 25 -3.83 9.18 11.07
CA LEU A 25 -4.22 7.91 10.46
C LEU A 25 -5.62 7.99 9.82
N PHE A 26 -6.58 8.57 10.55
CA PHE A 26 -7.98 8.67 10.15
C PHE A 26 -8.25 9.75 9.10
N ALA A 27 -7.42 10.80 9.06
CA ALA A 27 -7.52 11.89 8.10
C ALA A 27 -7.05 11.50 6.69
N ARG A 28 -6.36 10.36 6.54
CA ARG A 28 -5.72 9.94 5.29
C ARG A 28 -6.27 8.59 4.81
N PRO A 29 -7.40 8.59 4.08
CA PRO A 29 -7.91 7.39 3.42
C PRO A 29 -6.84 6.74 2.54
N THR A 30 -6.69 5.42 2.67
CA THR A 30 -5.75 4.61 1.88
C THR A 30 -6.42 3.96 0.66
N HIS A 31 -7.74 4.12 0.52
CA HIS A 31 -8.51 3.71 -0.64
C HIS A 31 -9.42 4.86 -1.12
N LYS A 32 -9.70 4.89 -2.43
CA LYS A 32 -10.64 5.85 -3.03
C LYS A 32 -11.64 5.05 -3.84
N CYS A 33 -12.91 5.22 -3.52
CA CYS A 33 -14.01 4.71 -4.31
C CYS A 33 -14.48 5.76 -5.31
N LEU A 34 -14.94 5.30 -6.48
CA LEU A 34 -15.56 6.14 -7.50
C LEU A 34 -16.92 6.65 -7.02
N ASP A 35 -17.73 5.76 -6.45
CA ASP A 35 -19.02 6.10 -5.81
C ASP A 35 -18.91 5.89 -4.29
N ARG A 36 -18.45 6.93 -3.59
CA ARG A 36 -18.41 6.95 -2.12
C ARG A 36 -19.61 7.72 -1.58
N ARG A 37 -20.48 7.04 -0.83
CA ARG A 37 -21.66 7.64 -0.19
C ARG A 37 -21.51 7.70 1.32
N THR A 38 -22.11 8.71 1.94
CA THR A 38 -22.27 8.74 3.41
C THR A 38 -23.69 8.31 3.72
N LEU A 39 -23.83 7.25 4.53
CA LEU A 39 -25.13 6.68 4.88
C LEU A 39 -25.32 6.68 6.39
N GLY A 40 -26.58 6.70 6.82
CA GLY A 40 -27.00 6.78 8.22
C GLY A 40 -27.29 8.18 8.75
N GLY A 41 -27.49 8.28 10.06
CA GLY A 41 -27.86 9.53 10.73
C GLY A 41 -26.66 10.46 11.00
N TYR A 42 -26.94 11.69 11.46
CA TYR A 42 -25.87 12.63 11.85
C TYR A 42 -24.90 12.02 12.87
N ARG A 43 -25.43 11.24 13.82
CA ARG A 43 -24.66 10.54 14.84
C ARG A 43 -24.20 9.17 14.39
N ASP A 44 -24.99 8.41 13.64
CA ASP A 44 -24.63 7.05 13.20
C ASP A 44 -24.44 6.95 11.69
N SER A 45 -23.38 7.59 11.17
CA SER A 45 -23.06 7.56 9.74
C SER A 45 -21.70 6.96 9.44
N PHE A 46 -21.62 6.27 8.29
CA PHE A 46 -20.41 5.67 7.75
C PHE A 46 -20.21 6.07 6.28
N PHE A 47 -18.97 5.94 5.80
CA PHE A 47 -18.69 5.94 4.37
C PHE A 47 -18.90 4.52 3.83
N VAL A 48 -19.59 4.40 2.71
CA VAL A 48 -19.84 3.12 2.03
C VAL A 48 -19.43 3.27 0.56
N CYS A 49 -18.71 2.27 0.07
CA CYS A 49 -18.25 2.17 -1.31
C CYS A 49 -19.31 1.48 -2.16
N PHE A 50 -19.72 2.13 -3.27
CA PHE A 50 -20.72 1.62 -4.19
C PHE A 50 -20.15 1.16 -5.54
N ASP A 51 -18.83 0.99 -5.62
CA ASP A 51 -18.14 0.52 -6.82
C ASP A 51 -18.57 -0.93 -7.17
N GLU A 52 -18.57 -1.27 -8.47
CA GLU A 52 -19.13 -2.54 -8.98
C GLU A 52 -18.46 -3.79 -8.38
N ASP A 53 -17.17 -3.71 -8.08
CA ASP A 53 -16.37 -4.77 -7.45
C ASP A 53 -16.80 -5.07 -6.00
N MET A 54 -17.56 -4.18 -5.36
CA MET A 54 -18.15 -4.38 -4.03
C MET A 54 -19.33 -5.37 -4.01
N GLY A 55 -19.66 -5.97 -5.16
CA GLY A 55 -20.74 -6.97 -5.29
C GLY A 55 -22.12 -6.35 -5.16
N ILE A 56 -22.28 -5.14 -5.71
CA ILE A 56 -23.54 -4.41 -5.71
C ILE A 56 -24.28 -4.71 -7.00
N GLN A 57 -25.53 -5.11 -6.88
CA GLN A 57 -26.41 -5.39 -8.02
C GLN A 57 -27.60 -4.45 -7.96
N ASN A 58 -27.85 -3.69 -9.04
CA ASN A 58 -28.95 -2.73 -9.11
C ASN A 58 -28.98 -1.74 -7.92
N GLU A 59 -27.81 -1.20 -7.55
CA GLU A 59 -27.61 -0.31 -6.39
C GLU A 59 -27.95 -0.91 -5.02
N LYS A 60 -28.14 -2.24 -4.94
CA LYS A 60 -28.41 -2.96 -3.70
C LYS A 60 -27.22 -3.81 -3.29
N LEU A 61 -26.97 -3.83 -1.99
CA LEU A 61 -26.04 -4.77 -1.36
C LEU A 61 -26.82 -6.05 -1.03
N GLU A 62 -26.24 -7.22 -1.27
CA GLU A 62 -26.97 -8.47 -1.08
C GLU A 62 -27.00 -8.87 0.39
N ASN A 63 -25.83 -9.03 1.01
CA ASN A 63 -25.67 -9.57 2.34
C ASN A 63 -24.98 -8.58 3.29
N GLY A 64 -25.67 -8.21 4.37
CA GLY A 64 -25.14 -7.37 5.44
C GLY A 64 -25.01 -8.13 6.76
N LEU A 65 -23.96 -7.84 7.51
CA LEU A 65 -23.76 -8.29 8.89
C LEU A 65 -23.72 -7.09 9.83
N SER A 66 -24.40 -7.16 10.97
CA SER A 66 -24.22 -6.20 12.07
C SER A 66 -24.04 -6.95 13.39
N ILE A 67 -22.86 -6.85 13.98
CA ILE A 67 -22.57 -7.29 15.36
C ILE A 67 -22.62 -6.04 16.23
N ASN A 68 -23.67 -5.93 17.04
CA ASN A 68 -23.89 -4.74 17.84
C ASN A 68 -23.92 -5.12 19.33
N GLY A 69 -22.99 -4.56 20.10
CA GLY A 69 -22.95 -4.72 21.56
C GLY A 69 -23.81 -3.72 22.33
N GLN A 70 -24.32 -2.68 21.67
CA GLN A 70 -25.05 -1.59 22.30
C GLN A 70 -26.54 -1.89 22.42
N LYS A 71 -27.18 -1.30 23.43
CA LYS A 71 -28.64 -1.18 23.43
C LYS A 71 -29.03 -0.19 22.33
N ILE A 72 -29.55 -0.72 21.23
CA ILE A 72 -29.95 0.09 20.09
C ILE A 72 -31.05 1.07 20.52
N THR A 73 -30.83 2.35 20.24
CA THR A 73 -31.80 3.44 20.42
C THR A 73 -32.24 3.93 19.05
N LYS A 74 -33.38 4.63 18.96
CA LYS A 74 -33.90 5.20 17.70
C LYS A 74 -32.87 6.04 16.91
N GLU A 75 -31.92 6.68 17.58
CA GLU A 75 -30.85 7.45 16.91
C GLU A 75 -29.82 6.55 16.20
N ASN A 76 -29.59 5.34 16.73
CA ASN A 76 -28.62 4.34 16.24
C ASN A 76 -29.22 3.37 15.22
N GLU A 77 -30.53 3.43 14.96
CA GLU A 77 -31.22 2.56 13.98
C GLU A 77 -31.08 3.06 12.54
N ASN A 78 -30.64 4.31 12.36
CA ASN A 78 -30.68 5.00 11.08
C ASN A 78 -29.73 4.41 10.03
N PHE A 79 -28.61 3.81 10.45
CA PHE A 79 -27.63 3.32 9.50
C PHE A 79 -28.13 2.10 8.73
N GLU A 80 -28.48 1.03 9.44
CA GLU A 80 -28.98 -0.21 8.85
C GLU A 80 -30.26 0.03 8.04
N ILE A 81 -31.16 0.92 8.49
CA ILE A 81 -32.37 1.32 7.76
C ILE A 81 -32.04 2.10 6.48
N SER A 82 -31.01 2.96 6.50
CA SER A 82 -30.61 3.75 5.33
C SER A 82 -29.96 2.93 4.22
N LEU A 83 -29.56 1.69 4.52
CA LEU A 83 -28.93 0.76 3.59
C LEU A 83 -29.96 -0.17 2.97
N TYR A 84 -30.06 -0.14 1.64
CA TYR A 84 -30.83 -1.11 0.88
C TYR A 84 -30.05 -2.43 0.74
N ILE A 85 -30.05 -3.23 1.82
CA ILE A 85 -29.46 -4.58 1.87
C ILE A 85 -30.55 -5.65 1.75
N THR A 86 -30.41 -6.61 0.84
CA THR A 86 -31.45 -7.63 0.60
C THR A 86 -31.58 -8.69 1.70
N SER A 87 -30.50 -8.95 2.43
CA SER A 87 -30.48 -9.91 3.54
C SER A 87 -29.55 -9.41 4.65
N TRP A 88 -30.09 -9.26 5.85
CA TRP A 88 -29.34 -8.88 7.05
C TRP A 88 -29.15 -10.06 7.98
N THR A 89 -27.93 -10.23 8.49
CA THR A 89 -27.62 -11.04 9.67
C THR A 89 -27.31 -10.10 10.83
N LEU A 90 -28.14 -10.12 11.87
CA LEU A 90 -28.02 -9.22 13.03
C LEU A 90 -27.69 -10.01 14.30
N LEU A 91 -26.63 -9.61 14.99
CA LEU A 91 -26.30 -10.08 16.33
C LEU A 91 -26.53 -8.93 17.30
N LEU A 92 -27.56 -9.06 18.14
CA LEU A 92 -28.06 -7.99 19.03
C LEU A 92 -28.12 -8.47 20.48
N PRO A 93 -27.90 -7.61 21.49
CA PRO A 93 -28.02 -8.02 22.89
C PRO A 93 -29.46 -8.43 23.25
N GLN A 94 -30.45 -7.71 22.70
CA GLN A 94 -31.87 -7.90 23.02
C GLN A 94 -32.77 -7.51 21.84
N LYS A 95 -34.07 -7.80 21.96
CA LYS A 95 -35.09 -7.41 20.98
C LYS A 95 -35.16 -5.88 20.86
N ASN A 96 -35.23 -5.39 19.62
CA ASN A 96 -35.29 -3.97 19.30
C ASN A 96 -36.15 -3.74 18.02
N ASN A 97 -36.68 -2.52 17.86
CA ASN A 97 -37.57 -2.09 16.77
C ASN A 97 -36.90 -2.00 15.39
N LEU A 98 -35.57 -1.99 15.31
CA LEU A 98 -34.79 -2.07 14.08
C LEU A 98 -35.28 -3.20 13.19
N VAL A 99 -35.56 -4.34 13.80
CA VAL A 99 -36.06 -5.55 13.14
C VAL A 99 -37.36 -5.29 12.38
N GLU A 100 -38.26 -4.51 12.96
CA GLU A 100 -39.57 -4.21 12.38
C GLU A 100 -39.47 -3.20 11.24
N ASN A 101 -38.43 -2.37 11.25
CA ASN A 101 -38.20 -1.31 10.27
C ASN A 101 -37.39 -1.79 9.05
N LEU A 102 -36.70 -2.94 9.15
CA LEU A 102 -35.98 -3.53 8.03
C LEU A 102 -36.96 -4.26 7.11
N GLN A 103 -37.08 -3.79 5.87
CA GLN A 103 -38.07 -4.28 4.90
C GLN A 103 -37.71 -5.60 4.22
N ASN A 104 -36.51 -6.14 4.49
CA ASN A 104 -35.90 -7.24 3.74
C ASN A 104 -35.74 -8.52 4.58
N ASN A 105 -35.11 -9.57 4.04
CA ASN A 105 -34.86 -10.80 4.81
C ASN A 105 -33.94 -10.48 6.00
N VAL A 106 -34.39 -10.72 7.23
CA VAL A 106 -33.58 -10.48 8.44
C VAL A 106 -33.44 -11.78 9.22
N PHE A 107 -32.21 -12.25 9.34
CA PHE A 107 -31.81 -13.28 10.28
C PHE A 107 -31.28 -12.60 11.56
N ILE A 108 -31.76 -13.04 12.72
CA ILE A 108 -31.46 -12.39 14.00
C ILE A 108 -31.01 -13.43 14.99
N GLN A 109 -29.88 -13.16 15.63
CA GLN A 109 -29.39 -13.90 16.78
C GLN A 109 -29.28 -12.96 17.97
N TYR A 110 -30.07 -13.21 19.01
CA TYR A 110 -29.92 -12.49 20.27
C TYR A 110 -28.76 -13.04 21.10
N MET A 111 -28.09 -12.15 21.83
CA MET A 111 -26.92 -12.39 22.68
C MET A 111 -27.24 -12.00 24.14
N PRO A 112 -28.18 -12.69 24.82
CA PRO A 112 -28.54 -12.38 26.21
C PRO A 112 -27.34 -12.47 27.16
N GLU A 113 -26.35 -13.32 26.85
CA GLU A 113 -25.14 -13.47 27.65
C GLU A 113 -24.32 -12.17 27.75
N LEU A 114 -24.43 -11.28 26.76
CA LEU A 114 -23.76 -9.99 26.83
C LEU A 114 -24.37 -9.09 27.91
N GLU A 115 -25.67 -9.19 28.16
CA GLU A 115 -26.36 -8.43 29.20
C GLU A 115 -26.30 -9.13 30.56
N GLU A 116 -26.43 -10.46 30.58
CA GLU A 116 -26.48 -11.27 31.80
C GLU A 116 -25.08 -11.53 32.40
N GLU A 117 -24.10 -11.80 31.54
CA GLU A 117 -22.75 -12.24 31.95
C GLU A 117 -21.65 -11.23 31.57
N GLY A 118 -21.98 -10.25 30.72
CA GLY A 118 -21.04 -9.20 30.32
C GLY A 118 -19.94 -9.69 29.38
N HIS A 119 -20.25 -10.61 28.47
CA HIS A 119 -19.34 -11.06 27.42
C HIS A 119 -20.03 -11.33 26.07
N PHE A 120 -19.29 -11.22 24.97
CA PHE A 120 -19.80 -11.66 23.66
C PHE A 120 -19.79 -13.20 23.58
N PRO A 121 -20.88 -13.84 23.14
CA PRO A 121 -20.94 -15.29 22.99
C PRO A 121 -20.16 -15.73 21.74
N GLU A 122 -18.86 -15.98 21.90
CA GLU A 122 -17.93 -16.33 20.82
C GLU A 122 -18.42 -17.52 19.99
N ASP A 123 -18.91 -18.60 20.62
CA ASP A 123 -19.42 -19.78 19.90
C ASP A 123 -20.61 -19.46 18.97
N ARG A 124 -21.49 -18.55 19.39
CA ARG A 124 -22.63 -18.11 18.57
C ARG A 124 -22.16 -17.21 17.43
N ILE A 125 -21.21 -16.32 17.69
CA ILE A 125 -20.59 -15.51 16.63
C ILE A 125 -19.92 -16.45 15.61
N ALA A 126 -19.17 -17.45 16.05
CA ALA A 126 -18.55 -18.44 15.18
C ALA A 126 -19.59 -19.15 14.33
N ALA A 127 -20.65 -19.71 14.93
CA ALA A 127 -21.70 -20.41 14.21
C ALA A 127 -22.39 -19.54 13.11
N MET A 128 -22.43 -18.21 13.30
CA MET A 128 -23.01 -17.28 12.31
C MET A 128 -22.03 -16.88 11.20
N LEU A 129 -20.73 -16.92 11.47
CA LEU A 129 -19.69 -16.50 10.53
C LEU A 129 -19.06 -17.68 9.78
N ASP A 130 -19.06 -18.86 10.40
CA ASP A 130 -18.47 -20.10 9.91
C ASP A 130 -19.41 -20.83 8.94
N ASN A 131 -19.83 -20.10 7.90
CA ASN A 131 -20.55 -20.66 6.75
C ASN A 131 -19.69 -20.44 5.51
N ASP A 132 -19.06 -21.51 5.01
CA ASP A 132 -18.00 -21.47 4.00
C ASP A 132 -18.39 -20.78 2.68
N ASN A 133 -19.68 -20.61 2.39
CA ASN A 133 -20.17 -19.96 1.18
C ASN A 133 -20.67 -18.53 1.39
N GLN A 134 -20.70 -18.04 2.64
CA GLN A 134 -21.26 -16.73 2.95
C GLN A 134 -20.17 -15.65 2.90
N ILE A 135 -20.28 -14.75 1.91
CA ILE A 135 -19.49 -13.53 1.84
C ILE A 135 -20.44 -12.36 2.07
N PHE A 136 -20.14 -11.56 3.09
CA PHE A 136 -20.87 -10.34 3.36
C PHE A 136 -20.37 -9.22 2.44
N ASN A 137 -21.28 -8.45 1.84
CA ASN A 137 -20.87 -7.24 1.14
C ASN A 137 -20.42 -6.17 2.14
N LEU A 138 -21.02 -6.16 3.33
CA LEU A 138 -20.76 -5.19 4.38
C LEU A 138 -20.92 -5.84 5.76
N ALA A 139 -19.97 -5.59 6.64
CA ALA A 139 -20.02 -5.99 8.04
C ALA A 139 -19.79 -4.78 8.95
N LYS A 140 -20.73 -4.50 9.85
CA LYS A 140 -20.59 -3.53 10.93
C LYS A 140 -20.29 -4.26 12.24
N ILE A 141 -19.22 -3.87 12.90
CA ILE A 141 -18.80 -4.42 14.18
C ILE A 141 -18.71 -3.29 15.21
N ASP A 142 -19.53 -3.39 16.25
CA ASP A 142 -19.54 -2.51 17.40
C ASP A 142 -19.41 -3.36 18.67
N LEU A 143 -18.18 -3.55 19.14
CA LEU A 143 -17.89 -4.30 20.37
C LEU A 143 -17.78 -3.40 21.61
N ASP A 144 -17.74 -2.08 21.41
CA ASP A 144 -17.45 -1.13 22.47
C ASP A 144 -18.72 -0.80 23.22
N THR A 145 -19.03 -1.59 24.26
CA THR A 145 -20.28 -1.50 25.01
C THR A 145 -20.10 -1.44 26.52
N GLU A 146 -21.01 -0.71 27.19
CA GLU A 146 -21.10 -0.62 28.65
C GLU A 146 -21.53 -1.93 29.30
N LEU A 147 -22.15 -2.83 28.52
CA LEU A 147 -22.64 -4.14 29.00
C LEU A 147 -21.52 -5.11 29.37
N LEU A 148 -20.29 -4.87 28.90
CA LEU A 148 -19.17 -5.75 29.20
C LEU A 148 -18.82 -5.74 30.68
N SER A 149 -18.42 -6.91 31.21
CA SER A 149 -17.80 -7.00 32.52
C SER A 149 -16.48 -6.19 32.55
N GLU A 150 -16.08 -5.71 33.73
CA GLU A 150 -14.94 -4.81 33.89
C GLU A 150 -13.65 -5.31 33.25
N LYS A 151 -13.35 -6.62 33.35
CA LYS A 151 -12.18 -7.25 32.70
C LYS A 151 -12.28 -7.27 31.18
N ARG A 152 -13.49 -7.38 30.64
CA ARG A 152 -13.74 -7.46 29.19
C ARG A 152 -13.81 -6.06 28.54
N LYS A 153 -13.97 -4.99 29.33
CA LYS A 153 -13.85 -3.60 28.86
C LYS A 153 -12.42 -3.21 28.48
N GLU A 154 -11.40 -3.98 28.85
CA GLU A 154 -10.02 -3.71 28.44
C GLU A 154 -9.89 -3.73 26.90
N THR A 155 -9.28 -2.69 26.33
CA THR A 155 -9.07 -2.52 24.88
C THR A 155 -8.31 -3.69 24.28
N LYS A 156 -7.34 -4.25 25.02
CA LYS A 156 -6.58 -5.42 24.58
C LYS A 156 -7.48 -6.63 24.31
N VAL A 157 -8.39 -6.94 25.24
CA VAL A 157 -9.33 -8.06 25.11
C VAL A 157 -10.27 -7.85 23.92
N ARG A 158 -10.75 -6.61 23.73
CA ARG A 158 -11.60 -6.26 22.58
C ARG A 158 -10.86 -6.40 21.24
N ILE A 159 -9.61 -5.98 21.17
CA ILE A 159 -8.75 -6.17 19.99
C ILE A 159 -8.47 -7.65 19.73
N GLU A 160 -8.28 -8.47 20.77
CA GLU A 160 -8.13 -9.92 20.63
C GLU A 160 -9.39 -10.55 20.02
N LEU A 161 -10.58 -10.16 20.51
CA LEU A 161 -11.86 -10.60 19.94
C LEU A 161 -12.04 -10.13 18.49
N LEU A 162 -11.73 -8.87 18.17
CA LEU A 162 -11.78 -8.36 16.79
C LEU A 162 -10.84 -9.16 15.87
N ASN A 163 -9.60 -9.42 16.30
CA ASN A 163 -8.67 -10.24 15.51
C ASN A 163 -9.18 -11.66 15.31
N TRP A 164 -9.85 -12.24 16.31
CA TRP A 164 -10.49 -13.55 16.17
C TRP A 164 -11.66 -13.51 15.17
N ILE A 165 -12.54 -12.51 15.26
CA ILE A 165 -13.64 -12.32 14.29
C ILE A 165 -13.09 -12.17 12.87
N LEU A 166 -12.05 -11.36 12.67
CA LEU A 166 -11.44 -11.13 11.35
C LEU A 166 -10.78 -12.37 10.74
N ARG A 167 -10.48 -13.42 11.51
CA ARG A 167 -9.99 -14.71 10.97
C ARG A 167 -11.07 -15.48 10.24
N ILE A 168 -12.31 -15.36 10.69
CA ILE A 168 -13.45 -16.15 10.19
C ILE A 168 -14.38 -15.30 9.32
N LEU A 169 -14.44 -13.99 9.55
CA LEU A 169 -15.28 -13.07 8.81
C LEU A 169 -14.77 -12.86 7.37
N ARG A 170 -15.62 -13.19 6.40
CA ARG A 170 -15.41 -12.85 4.99
C ARG A 170 -16.32 -11.69 4.60
N THR A 171 -15.76 -10.48 4.49
CA THR A 171 -16.51 -9.29 4.08
C THR A 171 -15.74 -8.44 3.08
N LYS A 172 -16.46 -7.78 2.16
CA LYS A 172 -15.88 -6.81 1.23
C LYS A 172 -15.69 -5.43 1.86
N GLN A 173 -16.61 -5.03 2.73
CA GLN A 173 -16.56 -3.76 3.46
C GLN A 173 -16.66 -4.01 4.96
N LEU A 174 -15.79 -3.38 5.73
CA LEU A 174 -15.73 -3.52 7.19
C LEU A 174 -15.94 -2.16 7.83
N LEU A 175 -16.90 -2.08 8.74
CA LEU A 175 -17.22 -0.88 9.50
C LEU A 175 -16.95 -1.17 10.98
N ILE A 176 -16.17 -0.31 11.63
CA ILE A 176 -15.82 -0.47 13.05
C ILE A 176 -16.22 0.79 13.79
N VAL A 177 -16.85 0.61 14.96
CA VAL A 177 -17.07 1.70 15.92
C VAL A 177 -16.02 1.61 17.03
N LEU A 178 -15.41 2.74 17.35
CA LEU A 178 -14.32 2.86 18.32
C LEU A 178 -14.66 3.92 19.35
N ARG A 179 -14.70 3.53 20.63
CA ARG A 179 -14.97 4.35 21.82
C ARG A 179 -13.89 4.05 22.88
N PRO A 180 -12.75 4.77 22.85
CA PRO A 180 -11.64 4.48 23.76
C PRO A 180 -12.01 4.78 25.21
N GLY A 181 -12.90 5.76 25.40
CA GLY A 181 -13.41 6.20 26.69
C GLY A 181 -14.15 5.17 27.53
N LEU A 182 -14.56 4.04 26.93
CA LEU A 182 -15.20 2.93 27.65
C LEU A 182 -14.19 1.97 28.29
N ASP A 183 -12.89 2.15 28.04
CA ASP A 183 -11.85 1.41 28.74
C ASP A 183 -11.61 2.01 30.13
N ASN A 184 -11.73 1.20 31.18
CA ASN A 184 -11.43 1.66 32.53
C ASN A 184 -9.97 2.10 32.70
N SER A 185 -9.04 1.49 31.96
CA SER A 185 -7.63 1.88 31.97
C SER A 185 -7.38 3.23 31.28
N SER A 186 -8.34 3.75 30.50
CA SER A 186 -8.20 5.06 29.84
C SER A 186 -8.29 6.25 30.81
N LEU A 187 -8.81 6.06 32.02
CA LEU A 187 -9.04 7.13 32.99
C LEU A 187 -7.73 7.73 33.55
N GLU A 188 -6.64 6.97 33.53
CA GLU A 188 -5.32 7.37 34.06
C GLU A 188 -4.20 7.19 33.01
N ASP A 189 -4.55 7.02 31.73
CA ASP A 189 -3.60 6.68 30.67
C ASP A 189 -2.86 7.91 30.11
N GLU A 190 -2.02 8.54 30.94
CA GLU A 190 -1.19 9.68 30.54
C GLU A 190 -0.25 9.37 29.35
N ASN A 191 0.11 8.09 29.19
CA ASN A 191 1.00 7.62 28.13
C ASN A 191 0.27 7.30 26.81
N GLY A 192 -1.06 7.27 26.80
CA GLY A 192 -1.86 6.96 25.61
C GLY A 192 -1.76 5.52 25.12
N ASN A 193 -1.52 4.55 26.01
CA ASN A 193 -1.45 3.13 25.70
C ASN A 193 -2.72 2.59 25.02
N VAL A 194 -3.91 3.03 25.44
CA VAL A 194 -5.19 2.63 24.85
C VAL A 194 -5.25 3.07 23.38
N LEU A 195 -4.87 4.32 23.10
CA LEU A 195 -4.84 4.83 21.73
C LEU A 195 -3.73 4.17 20.90
N LEU A 196 -2.59 3.86 21.50
CA LEU A 196 -1.52 3.08 20.86
C LEU A 196 -1.99 1.68 20.44
N LEU A 197 -2.75 0.98 21.29
CA LEU A 197 -3.30 -0.34 20.97
C LEU A 197 -4.26 -0.25 19.78
N TRP A 198 -5.17 0.72 19.79
CA TRP A 198 -6.07 0.97 18.67
C TRP A 198 -5.32 1.33 17.39
N TYR A 199 -4.36 2.25 17.47
CA TYR A 199 -3.54 2.64 16.33
C TYR A 199 -2.83 1.43 15.72
N ARG A 200 -2.22 0.55 16.53
CA ARG A 200 -1.57 -0.68 16.05
C ARG A 200 -2.55 -1.65 15.40
N PHE A 201 -3.74 -1.80 15.96
CA PHE A 201 -4.78 -2.64 15.37
C PHE A 201 -5.27 -2.09 14.02
N ILE A 202 -5.59 -0.80 13.94
CA ILE A 202 -6.02 -0.21 12.66
C ILE A 202 -4.88 -0.25 11.62
N TYR A 203 -3.64 -0.08 12.05
CA TYR A 203 -2.47 -0.24 11.18
C TYR A 203 -2.34 -1.69 10.68
N SER A 204 -2.63 -2.69 11.52
CA SER A 204 -2.59 -4.11 11.12
C SER A 204 -3.75 -4.49 10.17
N LEU A 205 -4.89 -3.80 10.21
CA LEU A 205 -5.96 -3.99 9.23
C LEU A 205 -5.46 -3.89 7.79
N PHE A 206 -4.58 -2.92 7.50
CA PHE A 206 -4.02 -2.77 6.16
C PHE A 206 -3.02 -3.88 5.79
N PHE A 207 -2.01 -4.14 6.63
CA PHE A 207 -0.90 -5.02 6.28
C PHE A 207 -1.19 -6.50 6.49
N GLN A 208 -2.00 -6.85 7.49
CA GLN A 208 -2.30 -8.24 7.86
C GLN A 208 -3.63 -8.70 7.28
N TRP A 209 -4.66 -7.86 7.37
CA TRP A 209 -6.04 -8.21 7.02
C TRP A 209 -6.49 -7.67 5.65
N LYS A 210 -5.62 -6.93 4.96
CA LYS A 210 -5.88 -6.31 3.64
C LYS A 210 -7.14 -5.43 3.60
N TYR A 211 -7.37 -4.66 4.64
CA TYR A 211 -8.40 -3.63 4.70
C TYR A 211 -7.80 -2.24 4.58
N ALA A 212 -8.16 -1.52 3.52
CA ALA A 212 -7.76 -0.14 3.31
C ALA A 212 -8.83 0.81 3.85
N LEU A 213 -8.39 1.89 4.50
CA LEU A 213 -9.28 2.90 5.08
C LEU A 213 -9.95 3.69 3.95
N LEU A 214 -11.27 3.62 3.88
CA LEU A 214 -12.11 4.44 3.00
C LEU A 214 -12.36 5.84 3.59
N GLY A 215 -12.48 5.89 4.92
CA GLY A 215 -12.63 7.12 5.67
C GLY A 215 -13.02 6.89 7.11
N ALA A 216 -12.96 7.96 7.89
CA ALA A 216 -13.34 7.96 9.29
C ALA A 216 -14.26 9.15 9.57
N ARG A 217 -15.26 8.94 10.42
CA ARG A 217 -16.08 10.00 11.00
C ARG A 217 -15.90 10.00 12.50
N SER A 218 -15.75 11.16 13.08
CA SER A 218 -15.77 11.32 14.54
C SER A 218 -17.12 11.89 14.98
N ASN A 219 -17.50 11.62 16.22
CA ASN A 219 -18.44 12.50 16.87
C ASN A 219 -17.79 13.89 17.00
N SER A 220 -18.59 14.96 16.89
CA SER A 220 -18.07 16.33 16.93
C SER A 220 -17.38 16.71 18.24
N ARG A 221 -17.33 15.79 19.22
CA ARG A 221 -16.70 15.94 20.53
C ARG A 221 -15.25 15.49 20.51
N CYS A 222 -14.83 14.61 19.60
CA CYS A 222 -13.44 14.15 19.51
C CYS A 222 -12.43 15.29 19.37
N GLY A 223 -12.72 16.33 18.58
CA GLY A 223 -11.79 17.47 18.45
C GLY A 223 -11.55 18.21 19.77
N GLN A 224 -12.60 18.45 20.56
CA GLN A 224 -12.50 19.12 21.87
C GLN A 224 -12.01 18.17 22.97
N ALA A 225 -12.42 16.91 22.91
CA ALA A 225 -12.00 15.83 23.80
C ALA A 225 -10.48 15.64 23.72
N LEU A 226 -9.92 15.57 22.51
CA LEU A 226 -8.49 15.41 22.30
C LEU A 226 -7.71 16.68 22.64
N GLN A 227 -8.28 17.88 22.45
CA GLN A 227 -7.70 19.14 22.95
C GLN A 227 -7.64 19.22 24.49
N LYS A 228 -8.55 18.54 25.18
CA LYS A 228 -8.60 18.43 26.64
C LYS A 228 -7.98 17.14 27.17
N PHE A 229 -7.38 16.32 26.30
CA PHE A 229 -6.82 15.00 26.58
C PHE A 229 -7.79 14.07 27.34
N ASP A 230 -9.06 14.15 26.99
CA ASP A 230 -10.15 13.39 27.59
C ASP A 230 -10.87 12.55 26.53
N PRO A 231 -10.39 11.33 26.22
CA PRO A 231 -10.99 10.47 25.20
C PRO A 231 -12.37 9.93 25.59
N ARG A 232 -12.88 10.20 26.81
CA ARG A 232 -14.16 9.67 27.34
C ARG A 232 -15.35 9.93 26.44
N HIS A 233 -15.32 11.03 25.71
CA HIS A 233 -16.43 11.47 24.86
C HIS A 233 -16.17 11.27 23.38
N CYS A 234 -15.07 10.62 23.01
CA CYS A 234 -14.71 10.43 21.61
C CYS A 234 -15.22 9.09 21.09
N GLU A 235 -15.85 9.16 19.92
CA GLU A 235 -16.32 8.01 19.16
C GLU A 235 -15.90 8.21 17.70
N TRP A 236 -15.26 7.19 17.14
CA TRP A 236 -14.95 7.14 15.72
C TRP A 236 -15.70 6.01 15.04
N ARG A 237 -16.14 6.28 13.82
CA ARG A 237 -16.77 5.34 12.90
C ARG A 237 -15.86 5.21 11.70
N LEU A 238 -15.24 4.06 11.60
CA LEU A 238 -14.21 3.76 10.61
C LEU A 238 -14.81 2.89 9.53
N SER A 239 -14.52 3.21 8.28
CA SER A 239 -15.00 2.47 7.11
C SER A 239 -13.80 1.96 6.33
N PHE A 240 -13.78 0.66 6.06
CA PHE A 240 -12.71 -0.02 5.36
C PHE A 240 -13.24 -0.82 4.18
N VAL A 241 -12.39 -0.99 3.17
CA VAL A 241 -12.63 -1.82 1.99
C VAL A 241 -11.55 -2.91 1.95
N HIS A 242 -11.97 -4.15 1.77
CA HIS A 242 -11.07 -5.27 1.57
C HIS A 242 -10.45 -5.18 0.17
N PHE A 243 -9.15 -5.36 0.08
CA PHE A 243 -8.44 -5.43 -1.19
C PHE A 243 -7.74 -6.77 -1.37
N GLU A 244 -7.72 -7.29 -2.58
CA GLU A 244 -6.98 -8.52 -2.88
C GLU A 244 -5.47 -8.25 -3.02
N ASP A 245 -5.12 -7.09 -3.54
CA ASP A 245 -3.75 -6.68 -3.84
C ASP A 245 -3.50 -5.18 -3.56
N LEU A 246 -2.23 -4.82 -3.35
CA LEU A 246 -1.81 -3.45 -3.07
C LEU A 246 -1.97 -2.50 -4.27
N TRP A 247 -2.35 -3.00 -5.45
CA TRP A 247 -2.60 -2.16 -6.62
C TRP A 247 -3.89 -1.35 -6.50
N SER A 248 -4.86 -1.89 -5.77
CA SER A 248 -6.13 -1.19 -5.45
C SER A 248 -6.02 -0.22 -4.27
N ALA A 249 -4.95 -0.31 -3.46
CA ALA A 249 -4.65 0.67 -2.43
C ALA A 249 -4.03 1.93 -3.06
N ASN A 250 -4.53 3.11 -2.70
CA ASN A 250 -4.00 4.39 -3.22
C ASN A 250 -2.80 4.91 -2.43
N ASP A 251 -2.75 4.56 -1.14
CA ASP A 251 -1.69 4.98 -0.23
C ASP A 251 -1.52 3.91 0.86
N VAL A 252 -0.46 4.02 1.65
CA VAL A 252 -0.27 3.24 2.87
C VAL A 252 -0.70 4.06 4.10
N PRO A 253 -1.10 3.39 5.19
CA PRO A 253 -1.42 4.09 6.43
C PRO A 253 -0.24 4.93 6.91
N ALA A 254 -0.53 6.12 7.46
CA ALA A 254 0.48 7.00 8.03
C ALA A 254 1.20 6.31 9.20
N TYR A 255 2.53 6.44 9.24
CA TYR A 255 3.38 5.88 10.28
C TYR A 255 3.75 6.95 11.31
N GLY A 256 3.52 6.64 12.59
CA GLY A 256 3.68 7.64 13.65
C GLY A 256 2.69 8.78 13.43
N ALA A 257 3.12 10.02 13.67
CA ALA A 257 2.31 11.21 13.38
C ALA A 257 2.27 11.57 11.87
N GLY A 258 2.78 10.71 11.00
CA GLY A 258 2.82 10.97 9.56
C GLY A 258 3.77 12.13 9.19
N SER A 259 4.74 12.44 10.05
CA SER A 259 5.74 13.47 9.79
C SER A 259 6.72 13.01 8.70
N PRO A 260 7.32 13.93 7.91
CA PRO A 260 8.30 13.56 6.90
C PRO A 260 9.49 12.77 7.48
N LEU A 261 9.90 13.07 8.71
CA LEU A 261 11.00 12.37 9.38
C LEU A 261 10.63 10.92 9.73
N GLU A 262 9.45 10.69 10.30
CA GLU A 262 8.98 9.33 10.64
C GLU A 262 8.80 8.47 9.40
N GLU A 263 8.25 9.05 8.33
CA GLU A 263 8.05 8.35 7.07
C GLU A 263 9.37 8.01 6.37
N LYS A 264 10.33 8.96 6.39
CA LYS A 264 11.70 8.70 5.95
C LYS A 264 12.33 7.56 6.76
N LEU A 265 12.19 7.56 8.08
CA LEU A 265 12.74 6.51 8.93
C LEU A 265 12.06 5.16 8.68
N ARG A 266 10.74 5.12 8.46
CA ARG A 266 10.02 3.90 8.05
C ARG A 266 10.57 3.38 6.72
N PHE A 267 10.71 4.26 5.74
CA PHE A 267 11.23 3.91 4.42
C PHE A 267 12.66 3.35 4.52
N LEU A 268 13.54 4.02 5.26
CA LEU A 268 14.91 3.54 5.50
C LEU A 268 14.94 2.20 6.23
N ARG A 269 14.09 2.01 7.25
CA ARG A 269 13.94 0.71 7.93
C ARG A 269 13.47 -0.36 6.96
N TYR A 270 12.49 -0.07 6.11
CA TYR A 270 12.04 -1.00 5.07
C TYR A 270 13.16 -1.41 4.11
N LEU A 271 13.95 -0.45 3.65
CA LEU A 271 15.11 -0.74 2.81
C LEU A 271 16.12 -1.62 3.57
N LEU A 272 16.48 -1.26 4.80
CA LEU A 272 17.57 -1.91 5.53
C LEU A 272 17.18 -3.22 6.24
N SER A 273 15.88 -3.45 6.49
CA SER A 273 15.34 -4.59 7.26
C SER A 273 15.67 -5.99 6.74
N HIS A 274 16.28 -6.11 5.57
CA HIS A 274 16.61 -7.38 4.92
C HIS A 274 18.13 -7.57 4.69
N GLN A 275 18.97 -6.76 5.35
CA GLN A 275 20.43 -6.95 5.31
C GLN A 275 20.93 -8.21 6.05
N THR A 276 20.03 -9.00 6.65
CA THR A 276 20.31 -10.34 7.22
C THR A 276 19.89 -11.48 6.30
N LEU A 277 19.97 -11.32 4.97
CA LEU A 277 19.94 -12.47 4.07
C LEU A 277 21.28 -13.22 4.16
N PRO A 278 21.30 -14.50 4.58
CA PRO A 278 22.53 -15.28 4.63
C PRO A 278 23.09 -15.43 3.21
N GLN A 279 24.32 -14.95 2.99
CA GLN A 279 25.31 -15.37 1.98
C GLN A 279 24.85 -15.58 0.51
N SER A 280 23.68 -15.09 0.10
CA SER A 280 23.18 -15.18 -1.28
C SER A 280 23.23 -13.85 -2.05
N SER A 281 23.79 -12.80 -1.47
CA SER A 281 24.09 -11.55 -2.19
C SER A 281 25.27 -11.74 -3.14
N LEU A 282 25.06 -12.51 -4.20
CA LEU A 282 25.95 -12.62 -5.35
C LEU A 282 25.77 -11.44 -6.31
N CYS A 283 25.07 -10.37 -5.91
CA CYS A 283 24.92 -9.16 -6.71
C CYS A 283 26.12 -8.24 -6.45
N SER A 284 26.99 -8.08 -7.45
CA SER A 284 28.19 -7.26 -7.32
C SER A 284 28.12 -6.00 -8.18
N TYR A 285 28.69 -4.93 -7.63
CA TYR A 285 29.01 -3.70 -8.36
C TYR A 285 30.32 -3.82 -9.15
N ASN A 286 31.15 -4.80 -8.81
CA ASN A 286 32.44 -5.00 -9.44
C ASN A 286 32.27 -5.74 -10.77
N SER A 287 33.03 -5.33 -11.79
CA SER A 287 33.11 -6.10 -13.04
C SER A 287 33.56 -7.54 -12.74
N LEU A 288 33.00 -8.51 -13.49
CA LEU A 288 33.34 -9.93 -13.37
C LEU A 288 34.79 -10.23 -13.82
N ASN A 289 35.46 -9.25 -14.45
CA ASN A 289 36.86 -9.35 -14.84
C ASN A 289 37.74 -8.71 -13.75
N ASN A 290 38.43 -9.57 -12.98
CA ASN A 290 39.37 -9.21 -11.89
C ASN A 290 40.53 -8.27 -12.28
N ASN A 291 40.61 -7.81 -13.53
CA ASN A 291 41.77 -7.09 -14.04
C ASN A 291 41.59 -5.57 -14.10
N ASN A 292 40.40 -5.01 -13.88
CA ASN A 292 40.20 -3.57 -13.79
C ASN A 292 39.18 -3.22 -12.69
N ASN A 293 39.48 -2.19 -11.90
CA ASN A 293 38.57 -1.61 -10.89
C ASN A 293 37.39 -0.86 -11.53
N ASN A 294 36.77 -1.44 -12.55
CA ASN A 294 35.63 -0.86 -13.24
C ASN A 294 34.35 -1.26 -12.51
N PHE A 295 33.68 -0.26 -11.94
CA PHE A 295 32.37 -0.41 -11.33
C PHE A 295 31.30 -0.46 -12.42
N LEU A 296 30.32 -1.37 -12.31
CA LEU A 296 29.13 -1.37 -13.17
C LEU A 296 28.23 -0.19 -12.77
N PRO A 297 27.44 0.41 -13.69
CA PRO A 297 26.51 1.48 -13.31
C PRO A 297 25.38 0.96 -12.39
N PHE A 298 25.14 -0.35 -12.43
CA PHE A 298 24.16 -1.08 -11.63
C PHE A 298 24.69 -2.47 -11.24
N PRO A 299 24.37 -2.97 -10.03
CA PRO A 299 24.75 -4.30 -9.62
C PRO A 299 23.95 -5.38 -10.35
N ILE A 300 24.63 -6.46 -10.71
CA ILE A 300 24.03 -7.62 -11.38
C ILE A 300 24.27 -8.85 -10.51
N CYS A 301 23.22 -9.64 -10.31
CA CYS A 301 23.27 -10.87 -9.52
C CYS A 301 23.89 -12.02 -10.32
N GLN A 302 24.89 -12.72 -9.78
CA GLN A 302 25.59 -13.81 -10.49
C GLN A 302 24.67 -14.95 -10.96
N GLU A 303 23.53 -15.18 -10.30
CA GLU A 303 22.55 -16.18 -10.75
C GLU A 303 22.07 -15.92 -12.18
N ILE A 304 21.95 -14.65 -12.57
CA ILE A 304 21.51 -14.24 -13.91
C ILE A 304 22.63 -14.41 -14.94
N ILE A 305 23.88 -14.30 -14.49
CA ILE A 305 25.08 -14.44 -15.31
C ILE A 305 25.40 -15.93 -15.57
N LYS A 306 25.09 -16.82 -14.61
CA LYS A 306 25.35 -18.27 -14.70
C LYS A 306 24.41 -18.99 -15.67
N GLU A 307 23.20 -18.50 -15.87
CA GLU A 307 22.31 -19.00 -16.92
C GLU A 307 22.78 -18.47 -18.28
N GLN A 308 22.96 -19.34 -19.26
CA GLN A 308 23.73 -19.08 -20.49
C GLN A 308 23.50 -17.68 -21.12
N PRO A 309 24.58 -16.99 -21.59
CA PRO A 309 24.53 -15.62 -22.12
C PRO A 309 23.72 -15.46 -23.42
N LEU A 310 23.33 -16.56 -24.08
CA LEU A 310 22.93 -16.59 -25.49
C LEU A 310 21.56 -15.97 -25.83
N PHE A 311 20.77 -15.49 -24.87
CA PHE A 311 19.46 -14.87 -25.15
C PHE A 311 19.10 -13.75 -24.17
N ASN A 312 20.04 -12.89 -23.81
CA ASN A 312 19.79 -11.84 -22.83
C ASN A 312 19.45 -10.52 -23.54
N LEU A 313 18.30 -9.93 -23.17
CA LEU A 313 17.97 -8.53 -23.45
C LEU A 313 18.05 -7.72 -22.16
N PHE A 314 18.83 -6.65 -22.21
CA PHE A 314 18.87 -5.62 -21.18
C PHE A 314 18.07 -4.40 -21.65
N VAL A 315 17.13 -3.94 -20.83
CA VAL A 315 16.32 -2.77 -21.13
C VAL A 315 16.69 -1.67 -20.15
N TYR A 316 17.03 -0.49 -20.66
CA TYR A 316 17.48 0.63 -19.85
C TYR A 316 16.69 1.90 -20.18
N PHE A 317 15.93 2.39 -19.21
CA PHE A 317 15.33 3.72 -19.24
C PHE A 317 16.23 4.71 -18.53
N ARG A 318 16.71 5.74 -19.25
CA ARG A 318 17.63 6.73 -18.68
C ARG A 318 17.32 8.14 -19.16
N TYR A 319 17.26 9.10 -18.24
CA TYR A 319 16.95 10.51 -18.58
C TYR A 319 18.14 11.46 -18.41
N LYS A 320 19.26 10.98 -17.86
CA LYS A 320 20.48 11.75 -17.70
C LYS A 320 21.52 11.40 -18.77
N TYR A 321 22.26 12.39 -19.26
CA TYR A 321 23.38 12.16 -20.17
C TYR A 321 24.37 11.12 -19.60
N PHE A 322 24.95 10.30 -20.47
CA PHE A 322 26.00 9.36 -20.07
C PHE A 322 27.34 10.08 -19.96
N SER A 323 27.98 10.03 -18.79
CA SER A 323 29.37 10.47 -18.69
C SER A 323 30.28 9.52 -19.49
N ASN A 324 31.47 9.99 -19.88
CA ASN A 324 32.45 9.13 -20.56
C ASN A 324 32.82 7.90 -19.71
N GLU A 325 32.82 8.04 -18.40
CA GLU A 325 33.07 6.93 -17.48
C GLU A 325 31.92 5.91 -17.55
N GLU A 326 30.67 6.35 -17.52
CA GLU A 326 29.51 5.46 -17.61
C GLU A 326 29.40 4.77 -18.99
N LEU A 327 29.83 5.44 -20.06
CA LEU A 327 29.93 4.85 -21.39
C LEU A 327 30.93 3.67 -21.42
N ASN A 328 32.09 3.82 -20.79
CA ASN A 328 33.06 2.72 -20.65
C ASN A 328 32.50 1.58 -19.76
N GLN A 329 31.70 1.90 -18.75
CA GLN A 329 31.06 0.89 -17.91
C GLN A 329 29.94 0.14 -18.66
N LEU A 330 29.22 0.81 -19.56
CA LEU A 330 28.24 0.20 -20.45
C LEU A 330 28.87 -0.80 -21.42
N GLU A 331 30.07 -0.54 -21.93
CA GLU A 331 30.79 -1.50 -22.77
C GLU A 331 31.00 -2.84 -22.04
N ASN A 332 31.37 -2.80 -20.75
CA ASN A 332 31.50 -4.01 -19.94
C ASN A 332 30.16 -4.76 -19.76
N LEU A 333 29.03 -4.04 -19.76
CA LEU A 333 27.71 -4.67 -19.72
C LEU A 333 27.34 -5.33 -21.05
N LEU A 334 27.80 -4.77 -22.18
CA LEU A 334 27.58 -5.35 -23.51
C LEU A 334 28.28 -6.69 -23.70
N GLU A 335 29.34 -6.99 -22.94
CA GLU A 335 29.95 -8.33 -22.92
C GLU A 335 29.04 -9.39 -22.31
N LEU A 336 28.06 -8.99 -21.49
CA LEU A 336 27.18 -9.89 -20.71
C LEU A 336 25.81 -10.10 -21.37
N THR A 337 25.54 -9.43 -22.49
CA THR A 337 24.24 -9.44 -23.15
C THR A 337 24.37 -9.58 -24.67
N GLU A 338 23.32 -10.09 -25.31
CA GLU A 338 23.25 -10.12 -26.77
C GLU A 338 22.74 -8.80 -27.32
N GLU A 339 21.73 -8.23 -26.65
CA GLU A 339 21.21 -6.93 -27.03
C GLU A 339 20.91 -6.07 -25.80
N MET A 340 21.06 -4.76 -25.99
CA MET A 340 20.67 -3.74 -25.02
C MET A 340 19.81 -2.68 -25.71
N ALA A 341 18.58 -2.51 -25.21
CA ALA A 341 17.66 -1.46 -25.64
C ALA A 341 17.73 -0.29 -24.65
N ILE A 342 18.12 0.89 -25.13
CA ILE A 342 18.23 2.11 -24.32
C ILE A 342 17.17 3.12 -24.76
N PHE A 343 16.30 3.46 -23.83
CA PHE A 343 15.30 4.52 -23.96
C PHE A 343 15.85 5.80 -23.35
N TYR A 344 16.13 6.78 -24.19
CA TYR A 344 16.71 8.06 -23.84
C TYR A 344 15.89 9.17 -24.49
N PRO A 345 15.24 10.07 -23.73
CA PRO A 345 14.24 10.96 -24.29
C PRO A 345 14.80 12.15 -25.08
N GLU A 346 16.11 12.42 -24.98
CA GLU A 346 16.77 13.46 -25.77
C GLU A 346 17.40 12.89 -27.04
N VAL A 347 17.61 13.74 -28.04
CA VAL A 347 18.40 13.36 -29.22
C VAL A 347 19.87 13.27 -28.79
N PHE A 348 20.39 12.05 -28.69
CA PHE A 348 21.79 11.84 -28.33
C PHE A 348 22.71 12.41 -29.42
N LYS A 349 23.48 13.46 -29.11
CA LYS A 349 24.42 14.14 -30.04
C LYS A 349 25.90 13.75 -29.83
N GLY A 350 26.18 12.64 -29.16
CA GLY A 350 27.56 12.21 -28.93
C GLY A 350 28.17 11.52 -30.16
N GLU A 351 29.27 12.06 -30.68
CA GLU A 351 30.24 11.26 -31.44
C GLU A 351 30.97 10.37 -30.43
N ASN A 352 30.92 9.03 -30.54
CA ASN A 352 31.96 8.12 -30.03
C ASN A 352 31.74 6.66 -30.47
N SER A 353 32.83 5.94 -30.66
CA SER A 353 32.95 4.55 -31.17
C SER A 353 31.95 3.48 -30.68
N ILE A 354 31.37 3.62 -29.48
CA ILE A 354 30.44 2.64 -28.87
C ILE A 354 29.19 2.40 -29.72
N PHE A 355 28.69 3.44 -30.40
CA PHE A 355 27.45 3.40 -31.19
C PHE A 355 27.58 2.62 -32.52
N LYS A 356 28.78 2.16 -32.87
CA LYS A 356 28.95 1.23 -34.00
C LYS A 356 28.71 -0.23 -33.60
N ASN A 357 28.48 -0.50 -32.32
CA ASN A 357 28.22 -1.85 -31.84
C ASN A 357 26.78 -2.27 -32.19
N LYS A 358 26.64 -3.36 -32.95
CA LYS A 358 25.34 -3.88 -33.41
C LYS A 358 24.45 -4.42 -32.27
N LYS A 359 24.99 -4.55 -31.06
CA LYS A 359 24.28 -5.04 -29.87
C LYS A 359 23.47 -3.95 -29.13
N LEU A 360 23.55 -2.69 -29.57
CA LEU A 360 23.02 -1.54 -28.84
C LEU A 360 21.98 -0.81 -29.69
N THR A 361 20.74 -0.76 -29.20
CA THR A 361 19.62 -0.11 -29.89
C THR A 361 19.11 1.07 -29.06
N PHE A 362 19.09 2.27 -29.65
CA PHE A 362 18.62 3.50 -28.99
C PHE A 362 17.24 3.92 -29.47
N PHE A 363 16.40 4.30 -28.52
CA PHE A 363 15.09 4.89 -28.75
C PHE A 363 15.08 6.30 -28.17
N ASN A 364 14.90 7.30 -29.04
CA ASN A 364 14.82 8.72 -28.67
C ASN A 364 13.44 9.07 -28.06
N GLN A 365 13.05 8.31 -27.04
CA GLN A 365 11.73 8.34 -26.42
C GLN A 365 11.86 8.13 -24.91
N GLY A 366 11.04 8.85 -24.15
CA GLY A 366 10.85 8.64 -22.71
C GLY A 366 9.46 8.11 -22.39
N ILE A 367 9.22 7.88 -21.12
CA ILE A 367 7.96 7.47 -20.52
C ILE A 367 7.13 8.70 -20.17
N SER A 368 5.88 8.70 -20.64
CA SER A 368 4.88 9.70 -20.29
C SER A 368 4.38 9.56 -18.85
N HIS A 369 4.04 10.69 -18.23
CA HIS A 369 3.39 10.74 -16.91
C HIS A 369 1.93 10.27 -16.98
N TYR A 370 1.40 10.06 -18.18
CA TYR A 370 0.05 9.57 -18.41
C TYR A 370 0.07 8.12 -18.90
N LEU A 371 -0.86 7.31 -18.40
CA LEU A 371 -1.01 5.90 -18.79
C LEU A 371 -1.20 5.70 -20.30
N ASN A 372 -1.99 6.57 -20.95
CA ASN A 372 -2.47 6.35 -22.33
C ASN A 372 -2.25 7.57 -23.25
N LYS A 373 -1.46 8.56 -22.85
CA LYS A 373 -1.26 9.79 -23.64
C LYS A 373 0.22 10.12 -23.82
N SER A 374 0.64 10.35 -25.06
CA SER A 374 1.96 10.92 -25.35
C SER A 374 2.02 12.40 -24.98
N MET A 375 3.20 12.85 -24.58
CA MET A 375 3.48 14.24 -24.21
C MET A 375 4.77 14.70 -24.87
N ARG A 376 4.83 15.99 -25.20
CA ARG A 376 6.08 16.67 -25.55
C ARG A 376 6.41 17.67 -24.47
N MET A 377 7.60 17.56 -23.89
CA MET A 377 8.07 18.49 -22.86
C MET A 377 9.22 19.34 -23.42
N PRO A 378 9.15 20.68 -23.32
CA PRO A 378 10.29 21.51 -23.69
C PRO A 378 11.44 21.29 -22.69
N LEU A 379 12.64 21.03 -23.20
CA LEU A 379 13.87 21.12 -22.43
C LEU A 379 14.24 22.59 -22.28
N ASN A 380 14.61 23.00 -21.07
CA ASN A 380 15.22 24.31 -20.80
C ASN A 380 16.67 24.41 -21.32
N ILE A 381 16.97 23.74 -22.43
CA ILE A 381 18.25 23.80 -23.12
C ILE A 381 17.97 24.43 -24.47
N ARG A 382 18.42 25.68 -24.65
CA ARG A 382 18.45 26.31 -25.97
C ARG A 382 19.61 25.70 -26.73
N ASP A 383 19.34 25.20 -27.92
CA ASP A 383 20.41 24.83 -28.84
C ASP A 383 21.09 26.13 -29.32
N ASN A 384 22.33 26.35 -28.88
CA ASN A 384 23.11 27.55 -29.22
C ASN A 384 23.29 27.74 -30.73
N SER A 385 23.04 26.70 -31.53
CA SER A 385 23.19 26.71 -32.99
C SER A 385 21.93 27.08 -33.76
N THR A 386 20.73 26.84 -33.21
CA THR A 386 19.46 26.92 -33.96
C THR A 386 18.37 27.74 -33.29
N ASN A 387 18.59 28.26 -32.07
CA ASN A 387 17.57 29.00 -31.29
C ASN A 387 16.24 28.24 -31.09
N SER A 388 16.20 26.94 -31.39
CA SER A 388 15.00 26.10 -31.24
C SER A 388 14.96 25.44 -29.89
N THR A 389 13.78 25.44 -29.26
CA THR A 389 13.51 24.64 -28.05
C THR A 389 13.57 23.17 -28.40
N ILE A 390 14.43 22.41 -27.72
CA ILE A 390 14.47 20.95 -27.84
C ILE A 390 13.27 20.39 -27.06
N TYR A 391 12.57 19.42 -27.64
CA TYR A 391 11.43 18.76 -26.97
C TYR A 391 11.76 17.29 -26.68
N LEU A 392 11.49 16.85 -25.45
CA LEU A 392 11.45 15.45 -25.06
C LEU A 392 10.16 14.84 -25.61
N ASN A 393 10.27 13.72 -26.32
CA ASN A 393 9.11 12.92 -26.71
C ASN A 393 8.87 11.87 -25.63
N LEU A 394 7.78 11.99 -24.90
CA LEU A 394 7.38 11.05 -23.85
C LEU A 394 6.15 10.28 -24.33
N ASN A 395 6.24 8.95 -24.39
CA ASN A 395 5.18 8.08 -24.88
C ASN A 395 4.58 7.23 -23.76
N PRO A 396 3.31 6.81 -23.89
CA PRO A 396 2.70 5.85 -23.00
C PRO A 396 3.62 4.66 -22.83
N PHE A 397 3.81 4.22 -21.58
CA PHE A 397 4.76 3.16 -21.31
C PHE A 397 4.45 1.89 -22.11
N ASN A 398 3.15 1.55 -22.24
CA ASN A 398 2.67 0.43 -23.04
C ASN A 398 3.12 0.46 -24.52
N ASP A 399 3.32 1.64 -25.10
CA ASP A 399 3.81 1.76 -26.47
C ASP A 399 5.32 1.44 -26.55
N LEU A 400 6.09 1.89 -25.56
CA LEU A 400 7.51 1.51 -25.43
C LEU A 400 7.68 0.00 -25.21
N LEU A 401 6.74 -0.64 -24.51
CA LEU A 401 6.77 -2.10 -24.33
C LEU A 401 6.62 -2.85 -25.66
N LYS A 402 5.87 -2.30 -26.63
CA LYS A 402 5.70 -2.91 -27.96
C LYS A 402 7.03 -2.89 -28.72
N GLU A 403 7.81 -1.81 -28.61
CA GLU A 403 9.15 -1.74 -29.20
C GLU A 403 10.06 -2.82 -28.61
N ILE A 404 9.97 -3.05 -27.30
CA ILE A 404 10.77 -4.08 -26.61
C ILE A 404 10.32 -5.50 -26.99
N GLN A 405 9.04 -5.71 -27.29
CA GLN A 405 8.52 -7.01 -27.73
C GLN A 405 9.03 -7.45 -29.11
N LEU A 406 9.58 -6.54 -29.90
CA LEU A 406 10.17 -6.86 -31.20
C LEU A 406 11.47 -7.65 -31.08
N PHE A 407 12.13 -7.60 -29.93
CA PHE A 407 13.35 -8.35 -29.69
C PHE A 407 13.04 -9.84 -29.45
N PRO A 408 13.71 -10.76 -30.17
CA PRO A 408 13.47 -12.20 -30.03
C PRO A 408 14.09 -12.83 -28.77
N TYR A 409 14.71 -12.02 -27.91
CA TYR A 409 15.52 -12.47 -26.77
C TYR A 409 14.72 -12.53 -25.46
N LYS A 410 15.21 -13.31 -24.49
CA LYS A 410 14.62 -13.35 -23.16
C LYS A 410 15.00 -12.09 -22.39
N ARG A 411 13.98 -11.40 -21.89
CA ARG A 411 14.10 -10.21 -21.05
C ARG A 411 14.69 -10.61 -19.70
N ASN A 412 15.91 -10.18 -19.41
CA ASN A 412 16.57 -10.58 -18.16
C ASN A 412 16.63 -9.44 -17.15
N ILE A 413 17.09 -8.27 -17.57
CA ILE A 413 17.32 -7.15 -16.65
C ILE A 413 16.67 -5.87 -17.16
N LEU A 414 15.97 -5.19 -16.25
CA LEU A 414 15.35 -3.90 -16.45
C LEU A 414 16.04 -2.85 -15.57
N PHE A 415 16.50 -1.75 -16.16
CA PHE A 415 17.15 -0.65 -15.45
C PHE A 415 16.33 0.63 -15.56
N PHE A 416 16.13 1.30 -14.42
CA PHE A 416 15.55 2.64 -14.35
C PHE A 416 16.52 3.63 -13.70
N ASP A 417 16.94 4.63 -14.47
CA ASP A 417 17.66 5.84 -14.01
C ASP A 417 17.02 7.10 -14.64
N ILE A 418 15.86 7.49 -14.14
CA ILE A 418 15.01 8.55 -14.73
C ILE A 418 15.20 9.92 -14.07
N ASP A 419 16.35 10.12 -13.42
CA ASP A 419 16.86 11.40 -12.93
C ASP A 419 15.88 12.31 -12.16
N GLY A 420 15.10 11.73 -11.26
CA GLY A 420 14.15 12.48 -10.41
C GLY A 420 12.70 12.39 -10.88
N ALA A 421 12.46 11.93 -12.12
CA ALA A 421 11.13 11.71 -12.65
C ALA A 421 10.46 10.43 -12.09
N GLU A 422 11.10 9.72 -11.15
CA GLU A 422 10.52 8.53 -10.51
C GLU A 422 9.17 8.84 -9.87
N TRP A 423 9.00 10.05 -9.33
CA TRP A 423 7.74 10.51 -8.76
C TRP A 423 6.56 10.48 -9.73
N ASP A 424 6.76 10.99 -10.94
CA ASP A 424 5.68 11.10 -11.93
C ASP A 424 5.46 9.78 -12.68
N ILE A 425 6.52 8.99 -12.84
CA ILE A 425 6.53 7.82 -13.71
C ILE A 425 6.19 6.53 -12.95
N PHE A 426 6.60 6.37 -11.68
CA PHE A 426 6.41 5.10 -10.97
C PHE A 426 4.93 4.74 -10.79
N GLY A 427 4.05 5.72 -10.60
CA GLY A 427 2.60 5.47 -10.59
C GLY A 427 2.06 4.92 -11.93
N VAL A 428 2.70 5.26 -13.04
CA VAL A 428 2.34 4.80 -14.39
C VAL A 428 2.94 3.44 -14.68
N ILE A 429 4.22 3.24 -14.39
CA ILE A 429 4.93 2.00 -14.73
C ILE A 429 4.63 0.90 -13.73
N LEU A 430 4.55 1.18 -12.43
CA LEU A 430 4.19 0.20 -11.41
C LEU A 430 2.67 0.20 -11.27
N ASN A 431 2.02 -0.41 -12.26
CA ASN A 431 0.60 -0.75 -12.23
C ASN A 431 0.39 -2.27 -12.39
N LYS A 432 -0.81 -2.76 -12.04
CA LYS A 432 -1.16 -4.19 -12.09
C LYS A 432 -0.97 -4.81 -13.48
N THR A 433 -1.38 -4.11 -14.53
CA THR A 433 -1.25 -4.60 -15.92
C THR A 433 0.22 -4.82 -16.28
N PHE A 434 1.10 -3.91 -15.87
CA PHE A 434 2.53 -4.04 -16.08
C PHE A 434 3.13 -5.19 -15.27
N CYS A 435 2.69 -5.35 -14.02
CA CYS A 435 3.05 -6.48 -13.18
C CYS A 435 2.77 -7.83 -13.87
N ASP A 436 1.51 -8.04 -14.25
CA ASP A 436 1.02 -9.31 -14.77
C ASP A 436 1.60 -9.65 -16.15
N LYS A 437 1.72 -8.65 -17.03
CA LYS A 437 2.11 -8.87 -18.43
C LYS A 437 3.61 -8.75 -18.68
N TRP A 438 4.34 -7.98 -17.86
CA TRP A 438 5.67 -7.51 -18.26
C TRP A 438 6.73 -7.61 -17.17
N LEU A 439 6.52 -7.13 -15.95
CA LEU A 439 7.51 -7.26 -14.87
C LEU A 439 7.91 -8.72 -14.66
N ARG A 440 6.93 -9.62 -14.63
CA ARG A 440 7.16 -11.08 -14.49
C ARG A 440 8.02 -11.70 -15.61
N SER A 441 8.19 -11.00 -16.73
CA SER A 441 9.07 -11.48 -17.80
C SER A 441 10.55 -11.20 -17.52
N PHE A 442 10.87 -10.28 -16.62
CA PHE A 442 12.24 -9.98 -16.19
C PHE A 442 12.64 -10.83 -15.00
N LYS A 443 13.94 -11.12 -14.90
CA LYS A 443 14.53 -11.81 -13.74
C LYS A 443 15.03 -10.82 -12.69
N GLN A 444 15.45 -9.64 -13.13
CA GLN A 444 15.96 -8.58 -12.25
C GLN A 444 15.46 -7.20 -12.67
N ILE A 445 15.17 -6.39 -11.67
CA ILE A 445 14.83 -4.98 -11.81
C ILE A 445 15.81 -4.17 -10.97
N CYS A 446 16.44 -3.19 -11.60
CA CYS A 446 17.37 -2.26 -11.01
C CYS A 446 16.75 -0.86 -11.01
N LEU A 447 16.56 -0.30 -9.82
CA LEU A 447 16.02 1.03 -9.63
C LEU A 447 17.07 1.93 -9.01
N LYS A 448 17.37 3.05 -9.66
CA LYS A 448 18.10 4.15 -9.04
C LYS A 448 17.11 5.25 -8.73
N ILE A 449 16.65 5.30 -7.48
CA ILE A 449 15.62 6.23 -7.04
C ILE A 449 16.25 7.48 -6.43
N ARG A 450 15.71 8.65 -6.77
CA ARG A 450 16.07 9.93 -6.17
C ARG A 450 14.84 10.49 -5.46
N ILE A 451 14.92 10.59 -4.15
CA ILE A 451 13.85 11.11 -3.32
C ILE A 451 14.23 12.53 -2.89
N TRP A 452 13.52 13.52 -3.40
CA TRP A 452 13.75 14.92 -3.10
C TRP A 452 13.45 15.17 -1.60
N GLY A 453 14.53 15.32 -0.82
CA GLY A 453 14.51 15.17 0.63
C GLY A 453 13.89 16.31 1.45
N MET A 454 13.29 17.31 0.79
CA MET A 454 12.64 18.45 1.45
C MET A 454 11.11 18.47 1.34
N GLU A 455 10.49 17.52 0.65
CA GLU A 455 9.04 17.49 0.47
C GLU A 455 8.31 16.41 1.27
N GLU A 456 7.00 16.64 1.31
CA GLU A 456 5.91 16.10 2.09
C GLU A 456 6.01 14.60 2.46
N SER A 457 5.47 14.26 3.63
CA SER A 457 5.42 12.88 4.12
C SER A 457 4.75 11.91 3.14
N GLU A 458 3.87 12.41 2.28
CA GLU A 458 3.27 11.66 1.18
C GLU A 458 4.30 11.08 0.21
N ASN A 459 5.41 11.77 -0.05
CA ASN A 459 6.39 11.30 -1.03
C ASN A 459 7.03 9.98 -0.58
N TRP A 460 7.51 9.95 0.66
CA TRP A 460 8.07 8.74 1.28
C TRP A 460 7.07 7.57 1.31
N ARG A 461 5.79 7.86 1.59
CA ARG A 461 4.72 6.86 1.63
C ARG A 461 4.44 6.26 0.26
N ARG A 462 4.35 7.08 -0.79
CA ARG A 462 4.11 6.57 -2.15
C ARG A 462 5.29 5.75 -2.66
N PHE A 463 6.53 6.20 -2.45
CA PHE A 463 7.71 5.39 -2.78
C PHE A 463 7.71 4.06 -2.05
N TYR A 464 7.37 4.07 -0.76
CA TYR A 464 7.22 2.83 0.01
C TYR A 464 6.15 1.90 -0.59
N LEU A 465 4.95 2.41 -0.92
CA LEU A 465 3.88 1.63 -1.56
C LEU A 465 4.32 1.05 -2.91
N TRP A 466 4.98 1.84 -3.76
CA TRP A 466 5.48 1.38 -5.05
C TRP A 466 6.48 0.24 -4.93
N LEU A 467 7.37 0.29 -3.94
CA LEU A 467 8.32 -0.78 -3.70
C LEU A 467 7.63 -2.06 -3.17
N LEU A 468 6.62 -1.92 -2.29
CA LEU A 468 5.80 -3.06 -1.84
C LEU A 468 5.06 -3.73 -3.00
N ARG A 469 4.52 -2.93 -3.94
CA ARG A 469 3.86 -3.43 -5.15
C ARG A 469 4.80 -4.25 -6.05
N ILE A 470 6.09 -3.89 -6.14
CA ILE A 470 7.08 -4.73 -6.83
C ILE A 470 7.23 -6.08 -6.13
N GLU A 471 7.23 -6.11 -4.79
CA GLU A 471 7.32 -7.36 -4.04
C GLU A 471 6.09 -8.28 -4.22
N GLU A 472 4.91 -7.71 -4.47
CA GLU A 472 3.71 -8.45 -4.89
C GLU A 472 3.83 -9.03 -6.31
N CYS A 473 4.67 -8.46 -7.19
CA CYS A 473 4.99 -9.03 -8.50
C CYS A 473 5.94 -10.24 -8.44
N GLU A 474 6.00 -10.97 -7.33
CA GLU A 474 6.93 -12.08 -7.10
C GLU A 474 8.41 -11.69 -7.07
N PHE A 475 8.74 -10.42 -6.80
CA PHE A 475 10.12 -10.00 -6.62
C PHE A 475 10.51 -9.94 -5.13
N LYS A 476 11.80 -10.10 -4.86
CA LYS A 476 12.42 -9.89 -3.55
C LYS A 476 13.55 -8.88 -3.67
N LYS A 477 13.66 -7.97 -2.69
CA LYS A 477 14.84 -7.10 -2.56
C LYS A 477 16.07 -7.98 -2.36
N SER A 478 17.08 -7.75 -3.19
CA SER A 478 18.30 -8.57 -3.24
C SER A 478 19.56 -7.77 -2.94
N PHE A 479 19.56 -6.48 -3.30
CA PHE A 479 20.67 -5.59 -3.01
C PHE A 479 20.18 -4.16 -2.84
N ILE A 480 20.77 -3.44 -1.89
CA ILE A 480 20.50 -2.02 -1.66
C ILE A 480 21.81 -1.31 -1.39
N TYR A 481 22.02 -0.19 -2.06
CA TYR A 481 23.15 0.71 -1.81
C TYR A 481 22.66 2.15 -1.75
N GLN A 482 23.01 2.82 -0.66
CA GLN A 482 22.72 4.24 -0.48
C GLN A 482 23.88 5.05 -1.07
N ILE A 483 23.64 5.76 -2.17
CA ILE A 483 24.66 6.61 -2.81
C ILE A 483 24.85 7.89 -1.99
N ASN A 484 23.75 8.49 -1.55
CA ASN A 484 23.73 9.68 -0.68
C ASN A 484 22.41 9.73 0.11
N GLN A 485 22.13 10.83 0.81
CA GLN A 485 20.94 10.95 1.68
C GLN A 485 19.59 10.84 0.95
N SER A 486 19.54 11.11 -0.34
CA SER A 486 18.33 11.13 -1.18
C SER A 486 18.33 10.08 -2.29
N THR A 487 19.47 9.45 -2.58
CA THR A 487 19.63 8.58 -3.73
C THR A 487 19.94 7.15 -3.30
N PHE A 488 19.11 6.22 -3.74
CA PHE A 488 19.23 4.80 -3.43
C PHE A 488 19.27 3.98 -4.70
N LEU A 489 20.10 2.94 -4.68
CA LEU A 489 20.11 1.90 -5.67
C LEU A 489 19.49 0.65 -5.07
N ILE A 490 18.47 0.11 -5.72
CA ILE A 490 17.72 -1.03 -5.24
C ILE A 490 17.64 -2.06 -6.36
N VAL A 491 18.00 -3.29 -6.04
CA VAL A 491 17.87 -4.43 -6.95
C VAL A 491 16.85 -5.40 -6.40
N TYR A 492 15.92 -5.76 -7.26
CA TYR A 492 14.93 -6.79 -7.07
C TYR A 492 15.26 -7.98 -7.96
N THR A 493 15.22 -9.19 -7.40
CA THR A 493 15.28 -10.44 -8.19
C THR A 493 13.99 -11.21 -8.03
N ARG A 494 13.64 -12.00 -9.03
CA ARG A 494 12.45 -12.85 -8.96
C ARG A 494 12.61 -13.88 -7.84
N LYS A 495 11.56 -14.07 -7.03
CA LYS A 495 11.48 -15.16 -6.05
C LYS A 495 11.53 -16.47 -6.83
N GLN A 496 12.53 -17.31 -6.56
CA GLN A 496 12.54 -18.67 -7.09
C GLN A 496 11.34 -19.39 -6.48
N ILE A 497 10.39 -19.80 -7.32
CA ILE A 497 9.29 -20.66 -6.90
C ILE A 497 9.92 -22.04 -6.68
N VAL A 498 10.30 -22.32 -5.43
CA VAL A 498 10.62 -23.69 -5.03
C VAL A 498 9.31 -24.46 -5.18
N GLY A 499 9.24 -25.34 -6.19
CA GLY A 499 8.08 -26.15 -6.46
C GLY A 499 7.62 -26.86 -5.19
N ARG A 500 6.32 -26.78 -4.91
CA ARG A 500 5.66 -27.63 -3.91
C ARG A 500 5.58 -29.07 -4.42
#